data_AF-A0A031LHL5-F1
#
_entry.id   AF-A0A031LHL5-F1
#
_cell.length_a   1.000
_cell.length_b   1.000
_cell.length_c   1.000
_cell.angle_alpha   90.00
_cell.angle_beta   90.00
_cell.angle_gamma   90.00
#
_symmetry.space_group_name_H-M   'P 1'
#
loop_
_entity.id
_entity.type
_entity.pdbx_description
1 polymer ?
#
loop_
_entity_poly.entity_id
_entity_poly.type
_entity_poly.pdbx_seq_one_letter_code
_entity_poly.pdbx_strand_id
1 'polypeptide(L)'
;MILYLLFYHAGVGGVGWVLQGETLPTEFRGRGMGILAAIDWFSNFFIIYIFPFWKASFGIFPFFIFELILSVLTTIYVITLVPETKGVPLDEIPRLFNKNLKRYWKIAKKEESK
;
A
#
# COMPACT_ATOMS: atom_id res chain seq x y z
N MET A 1 -0.24 5.85 21.47
CA MET A 1 0.99 5.45 20.76
C MET A 1 1.05 3.94 20.52
N ILE A 2 0.97 3.08 21.55
CA ILE A 2 1.04 1.60 21.37
C ILE A 2 -0.02 1.08 20.39
N LEU A 3 -1.27 1.48 20.56
CA LEU A 3 -2.36 1.06 19.67
C LEU A 3 -2.12 1.44 18.20
N TYR A 4 -1.60 2.66 17.97
CA TYR A 4 -1.22 3.11 16.64
C TYR A 4 -0.13 2.24 16.03
N LEU A 5 0.93 1.92 16.79
CA LEU A 5 2.02 1.07 16.31
C LEU A 5 1.54 -0.34 15.94
N LEU A 6 0.63 -0.92 16.73
CA LEU A 6 0.07 -2.25 16.44
C LEU A 6 -0.67 -2.27 15.10
N PHE A 7 -1.58 -1.31 14.88
CA PHE A 7 -2.32 -1.23 13.63
C PHE A 7 -1.43 -0.86 12.45
N TYR A 8 -0.47 0.04 12.65
CA TYR A 8 0.49 0.40 11.61
C TYR A 8 1.29 -0.82 11.14
N HIS A 9 1.88 -1.60 12.07
CA HIS A 9 2.66 -2.79 11.71
C HIS A 9 1.80 -3.90 11.11
N ALA A 10 0.59 -4.13 11.63
CA ALA A 10 -0.32 -5.13 11.10
C ALA A 10 -0.84 -4.77 9.69
N GLY A 11 -0.99 -3.48 9.39
CA GLY A 11 -1.44 -2.97 8.11
C GLY A 11 -0.28 -2.49 7.24
N VAL A 12 -0.12 -1.18 7.14
CA VAL A 12 0.79 -0.51 6.19
C VAL A 12 2.24 -0.96 6.34
N GLY A 13 2.73 -1.06 7.58
CA GLY A 13 4.12 -1.42 7.88
C GLY A 13 4.49 -2.87 7.57
N GLY A 14 3.51 -3.78 7.49
CA GLY A 14 3.73 -5.17 7.10
C GLY A 14 3.23 -5.44 5.68
N VAL A 15 1.91 -5.41 5.52
CA VAL A 15 1.21 -5.73 4.27
C VAL A 15 1.55 -4.74 3.15
N GLY A 16 1.72 -3.45 3.46
CA GLY A 16 2.02 -2.43 2.44
C GLY A 16 3.35 -2.69 1.72
N TRP A 17 4.40 -3.09 2.45
CA TRP A 17 5.70 -3.43 1.85
C TRP A 17 5.67 -4.72 1.04
N VAL A 18 4.90 -5.73 1.51
CA VAL A 18 4.71 -6.98 0.77
C VAL A 18 4.01 -6.72 -0.56
N LEU A 19 2.92 -5.95 -0.52
CA LEU A 19 2.13 -5.60 -1.71
C LEU A 19 2.97 -4.84 -2.75
N GLN A 20 3.87 -3.93 -2.32
CA GLN A 20 4.81 -3.26 -3.24
C GLN A 20 5.70 -4.26 -3.99
N GLY A 21 6.14 -5.33 -3.31
CA GLY A 21 6.93 -6.40 -3.94
C GLY A 21 6.12 -7.26 -4.90
N GLU A 22 4.89 -7.60 -4.52
CA GLU A 22 4.01 -8.50 -5.27
C GLU A 22 3.46 -7.86 -6.56
N THR A 23 3.19 -6.56 -6.52
CA THR A 23 2.64 -5.81 -7.68
C THR A 23 3.61 -5.67 -8.85
N LEU A 24 4.91 -5.84 -8.59
CA LEU A 24 5.94 -5.70 -9.62
C LEU A 24 6.25 -7.04 -10.32
N PRO A 25 6.36 -7.05 -11.66
CA PRO A 25 6.83 -8.22 -12.41
C PRO A 25 8.21 -8.67 -11.92
N THR A 26 8.41 -9.98 -11.81
CA THR A 26 9.63 -10.58 -11.27
C THR A 26 10.91 -10.09 -11.96
N GLU A 27 10.86 -9.85 -13.27
CA GLU A 27 11.99 -9.41 -14.10
C GLU A 27 12.59 -8.07 -13.67
N PHE A 28 11.77 -7.13 -13.20
CA PHE A 28 12.21 -5.78 -12.82
C PHE A 28 11.96 -5.44 -11.34
N ARG A 29 11.43 -6.38 -10.56
CA ARG A 29 11.08 -6.20 -9.15
C ARG A 29 12.22 -5.59 -8.33
N GLY A 30 13.45 -6.09 -8.50
CA GLY A 30 14.60 -5.58 -7.74
C GLY A 30 14.85 -4.09 -7.93
N ARG A 31 14.79 -3.60 -9.18
CA ARG A 31 14.98 -2.16 -9.49
C ARG A 31 13.75 -1.34 -9.09
N GLY A 32 12.55 -1.85 -9.36
CA GLY A 32 11.30 -1.20 -9.01
C GLY A 32 11.16 -0.98 -7.50
N MET A 33 11.50 -1.98 -6.69
CA MET A 33 11.49 -1.87 -5.22
C MET A 33 12.45 -0.80 -4.71
N GLY A 34 13.62 -0.64 -5.32
CA GLY A 34 14.54 0.45 -4.97
C GLY A 34 13.96 1.84 -5.24
N ILE A 35 13.27 2.00 -6.37
CA ILE A 35 12.60 3.27 -6.71
C ILE A 35 11.43 3.53 -5.76
N LEU A 36 10.59 2.54 -5.48
CA LEU A 36 9.46 2.67 -4.55
C LEU A 36 9.95 3.02 -3.14
N ALA A 37 10.99 2.34 -2.65
CA ALA A 37 11.60 2.66 -1.37
C ALA A 37 12.17 4.09 -1.36
N ALA A 38 12.85 4.51 -2.42
CA ALA A 38 13.35 5.89 -2.50
C ALA A 38 12.20 6.91 -2.41
N ILE A 39 11.10 6.70 -3.14
CA ILE A 39 9.92 7.57 -3.09
C ILE A 39 9.33 7.63 -1.68
N ASP A 40 9.23 6.48 -1.00
CA ASP A 40 8.73 6.39 0.39
C ASP A 40 9.60 7.19 1.36
N TRP A 41 10.92 6.96 1.34
CA TRP A 41 11.87 7.68 2.18
C TRP A 41 11.93 9.18 1.87
N PHE A 42 11.82 9.57 0.60
CA PHE A 42 11.73 10.99 0.22
C PHE A 42 10.45 11.65 0.74
N SER A 43 9.31 10.94 0.65
CA SER A 43 8.04 11.43 1.19
C SER A 43 8.12 11.60 2.71
N ASN A 44 8.73 10.63 3.40
CA ASN A 44 8.98 10.72 4.83
C ASN A 44 9.89 11.90 5.20
N PHE A 45 10.96 12.14 4.44
CA PHE A 45 11.83 13.30 4.61
C PHE A 45 11.05 14.62 4.52
N PHE A 46 10.20 14.79 3.51
CA PHE A 46 9.40 16.00 3.38
C PHE A 46 8.45 16.22 4.55
N ILE A 47 7.79 15.16 5.03
CA ILE A 47 6.90 15.26 6.21
C ILE A 47 7.70 15.73 7.42
N ILE A 48 8.85 15.12 7.70
CA ILE A 48 9.72 15.50 8.83
C ILE A 48 10.24 16.93 8.68
N TYR A 49 10.61 17.33 7.47
CA TYR A 49 11.13 18.67 7.20
C TYR A 49 10.06 19.76 7.33
N ILE A 50 8.83 19.50 6.85
CA ILE A 50 7.73 20.48 6.86
C ILE A 50 7.07 20.57 8.24
N PHE A 51 7.04 19.48 9.00
CA PHE A 51 6.30 19.39 10.26
C PHE A 51 6.66 20.49 11.29
N PRO A 52 7.94 20.87 11.53
CA PRO A 52 8.28 21.95 12.44
C PRO A 52 7.66 23.30 12.04
N PHE A 53 7.69 23.63 10.74
CA PHE A 53 7.10 24.86 10.22
C PHE A 53 5.58 24.83 10.36
N TRP A 54 4.95 23.70 9.99
CA TRP A 54 3.51 23.52 10.16
C TRP A 54 3.11 23.68 11.63
N LYS A 55 3.81 23.00 12.54
CA LYS A 55 3.55 23.04 13.98
C LYS A 55 3.69 24.45 14.53
N ALA A 56 4.69 25.22 14.07
CA ALA A 56 4.88 26.60 14.48
C ALA A 56 3.76 27.54 14.00
N SER A 57 3.26 27.35 12.78
CA SER A 57 2.24 28.22 12.17
C SER A 57 0.81 27.85 12.53
N PHE A 58 0.48 26.56 12.60
CA PHE A 58 -0.89 26.05 12.72
C PHE A 58 -1.11 25.17 13.95
N GLY A 59 -0.05 24.83 14.69
CA GLY A 59 -0.12 23.88 15.80
C GLY A 59 -0.19 22.42 15.35
N ILE A 60 -0.27 21.51 16.32
CA ILE A 60 -0.19 20.07 16.08
C ILE A 60 -1.54 19.45 15.65
N PHE A 61 -2.66 20.01 16.10
CA PHE A 61 -3.98 19.43 15.86
C PHE A 61 -4.38 19.42 14.37
N PRO A 62 -4.20 20.51 13.60
CA PRO A 62 -4.52 20.50 12.16
C PRO A 62 -3.68 19.50 11.37
N PHE A 63 -2.44 19.24 11.80
CA PHE A 63 -1.60 18.23 11.17
C PHE A 63 -2.19 16.82 11.32
N PHE A 64 -2.70 16.46 12.50
CA PHE A 64 -3.36 15.16 12.69
C PHE A 64 -4.68 15.03 11.90
N ILE A 65 -5.42 16.12 11.72
CA ILE A 65 -6.62 16.10 10.87
C ILE A 65 -6.23 15.90 9.39
N PHE A 66 -5.15 16.54 8.93
CA PHE A 66 -4.61 16.33 7.59
C PHE A 66 -4.20 14.86 7.36
N GLU A 67 -3.43 14.28 8.28
CA GLU A 67 -3.03 12.87 8.24
C GLU A 67 -4.24 11.91 8.28
N LEU A 68 -5.26 12.24 9.06
CA LEU A 68 -6.50 11.46 9.11
C LEU A 68 -7.20 11.44 7.74
N ILE A 69 -7.30 12.59 7.08
CA ILE A 69 -7.92 12.68 5.74
C ILE A 69 -7.13 11.84 4.73
N LEU A 70 -5.79 11.95 4.73
CA LEU A 70 -4.94 11.13 3.85
C LEU A 70 -5.09 9.63 4.12
N SER A 71 -5.18 9.23 5.39
CA SER A 71 -5.38 7.83 5.78
C SER A 71 -6.73 7.28 5.29
N VAL A 72 -7.80 8.07 5.40
CA VAL A 72 -9.12 7.69 4.88
C VAL A 72 -9.10 7.57 3.34
N LEU A 73 -8.49 8.53 2.63
CA LEU A 73 -8.36 8.48 1.18
C LEU A 73 -7.55 7.24 0.72
N THR A 74 -6.46 6.94 1.43
CA THR A 74 -5.64 5.75 1.17
C THR A 74 -6.43 4.48 1.42
N THR A 75 -7.24 4.43 2.48
CA THR A 75 -8.10 3.29 2.79
C THR A 75 -9.13 3.04 1.69
N ILE A 76 -9.77 4.11 1.19
CA ILE A 76 -10.72 4.04 0.06
C ILE A 76 -10.00 3.53 -1.19
N TYR A 77 -8.82 4.06 -1.50
CA TYR A 77 -8.00 3.61 -2.63
C TYR A 77 -7.69 2.12 -2.55
N VAL A 78 -7.21 1.64 -1.40
CA VAL A 78 -6.86 0.22 -1.21
C VAL A 78 -8.09 -0.67 -1.38
N ILE A 79 -9.21 -0.35 -0.74
CA ILE A 79 -10.42 -1.18 -0.80
C ILE A 79 -11.02 -1.24 -2.21
N THR A 80 -10.87 -0.18 -3.00
CA THR A 80 -11.55 -0.06 -4.31
C THR A 80 -10.69 -0.44 -5.51
N LEU A 81 -9.38 -0.18 -5.45
CA LEU A 81 -8.48 -0.28 -6.61
C LEU A 81 -7.38 -1.32 -6.46
N VAL A 82 -7.07 -1.76 -5.23
CA VAL A 82 -6.04 -2.78 -5.00
C VAL A 82 -6.71 -4.16 -4.93
N PRO A 83 -6.44 -5.07 -5.87
CA PRO A 83 -6.93 -6.44 -5.78
C PRO A 83 -6.20 -7.22 -4.68
N GLU A 84 -6.88 -8.19 -4.09
CA GLU A 84 -6.27 -9.15 -3.18
C GLU A 84 -5.24 -10.01 -3.93
N THR A 85 -4.01 -10.04 -3.43
CA THR A 85 -2.87 -10.77 -4.01
C THR A 85 -2.56 -12.07 -3.26
N LYS A 86 -3.14 -12.28 -2.07
CA LYS A 86 -2.89 -13.45 -1.24
C LYS A 86 -3.21 -14.76 -1.97
N GLY A 87 -2.22 -15.64 -2.05
CA GLY A 87 -2.35 -16.96 -2.66
C GLY A 87 -2.34 -16.96 -4.19
N VAL A 88 -2.12 -15.81 -4.82
CA VAL A 88 -2.02 -15.70 -6.28
C VAL A 88 -0.56 -15.86 -6.70
N PRO A 89 -0.26 -16.71 -7.70
CA PRO A 89 1.08 -16.80 -8.28
C PRO A 89 1.57 -15.43 -8.80
N LEU A 90 2.82 -15.07 -8.50
CA LEU A 90 3.40 -13.75 -8.79
C LEU A 90 3.38 -13.37 -10.28
N ASP A 91 3.41 -14.35 -11.17
CA ASP A 91 3.30 -14.19 -12.62
C ASP A 91 1.88 -13.86 -13.10
N GLU A 92 0.86 -14.20 -12.30
CA GLU A 92 -0.54 -13.89 -12.58
C GLU A 92 -1.00 -12.55 -12.00
N ILE A 93 -0.30 -11.99 -11.01
CA ILE A 93 -0.63 -10.71 -10.37
C ILE A 93 -0.86 -9.57 -11.37
N PRO A 94 -0.02 -9.36 -12.41
CA PRO A 94 -0.25 -8.31 -13.40
C PRO A 94 -1.61 -8.42 -14.12
N ARG A 95 -2.17 -9.64 -14.21
CA ARG A 95 -3.46 -9.89 -14.84
C ARG A 95 -4.63 -9.50 -13.95
N LEU A 96 -4.46 -9.47 -12.63
CA LEU A 96 -5.45 -8.96 -11.67
C LEU A 96 -5.72 -7.46 -11.89
N PHE A 97 -4.65 -6.70 -12.16
CA PHE A 97 -4.74 -5.26 -12.43
C PHE A 97 -5.37 -4.92 -13.79
N ASN A 98 -5.51 -5.91 -14.70
CA ASN A 98 -5.95 -5.71 -16.09
C ASN A 98 -7.45 -6.04 -16.36
N LYS A 99 -8.31 -5.95 -15.32
CA LYS A 99 -9.80 -5.97 -15.39
C LYS A 99 -10.54 -7.29 -15.68
N ASN A 100 -9.89 -8.46 -15.77
CA ASN A 100 -10.60 -9.76 -15.92
C ASN A 100 -10.75 -10.56 -14.62
N LEU A 101 -10.93 -9.87 -13.49
CA LEU A 101 -10.99 -10.47 -12.14
C LEU A 101 -12.09 -11.54 -11.97
N LYS A 102 -13.26 -11.33 -12.59
CA LYS A 102 -14.39 -12.29 -12.53
C LYS A 102 -14.09 -13.63 -13.21
N ARG A 103 -13.19 -13.65 -14.20
CA ARG A 103 -12.79 -14.87 -14.90
C ARG A 103 -11.75 -15.66 -14.10
N TYR A 104 -10.81 -14.98 -13.44
CA TYR A 104 -9.80 -15.60 -12.56
C TYR A 104 -10.42 -16.34 -11.39
N TRP A 105 -11.26 -15.67 -10.58
CA TRP A 105 -11.91 -16.31 -9.44
C TRP A 105 -12.79 -17.50 -9.82
N LYS A 106 -13.34 -17.51 -11.05
CA LYS A 106 -14.12 -18.63 -11.59
C LYS A 106 -13.25 -19.82 -12.00
N ILE A 107 -11.98 -19.59 -12.36
CA ILE A 107 -10.99 -20.63 -12.69
C ILE A 107 -10.37 -21.18 -11.40
N ALA A 108 -9.91 -20.30 -10.50
CA ALA A 108 -9.30 -20.70 -9.22
C ALA A 108 -10.23 -21.59 -8.37
N LYS A 109 -11.51 -21.21 -8.23
CA LYS A 109 -12.51 -22.04 -7.54
C LYS A 109 -12.79 -23.38 -8.23
N LYS A 110 -12.53 -23.49 -9.54
CA LYS A 110 -12.74 -24.72 -10.31
C LYS A 110 -11.57 -25.67 -10.18
N GLU A 111 -10.36 -25.17 -9.93
CA GLU A 111 -9.16 -25.96 -9.64
C GLU A 111 -9.12 -26.45 -8.19
N GLU A 112 -9.58 -25.66 -7.22
CA GLU A 112 -9.74 -26.11 -5.81
C GLU A 112 -10.82 -27.20 -5.62
N SER A 113 -11.73 -27.35 -6.59
CA SER A 113 -12.83 -28.33 -6.58
C SER A 113 -12.46 -29.67 -7.24
N LYS A 114 -11.22 -29.83 -7.71
CA LYS A 114 -10.68 -31.06 -8.28
C LYS A 114 -9.62 -31.67 -7.39
#